data_AF-A0A0N1MWB1-F1
#
_entry.id   AF-A0A0N1MWB1-F1
#
_cell.length_a   1.000
_cell.length_b   1.000
_cell.length_c   1.000
_cell.angle_alpha   90.00
_cell.angle_beta   90.00
_cell.angle_gamma   90.00
#
_symmetry.space_group_name_H-M   'P 1'
#
loop_
_entity.id
_entity.type
_entity.pdbx_description
1 polymer ?
#
loop_
_entity_poly.entity_id
_entity_poly.type
_entity_poly.pdbx_seq_one_letter_code
_entity_poly.pdbx_strand_id
1 'polypeptide(L)'
;MGYRKILLCFVFVFFSTTISAKTELPSNKSQFISLLNTKVGTYKLVSGSASVCTDGQLSWFDKSAPSLGFKLGEGIVFTALHHGTQTNKTANFCLVTTKYKYTTQRVTLSLRHTRCENQADNLDTSQMLHFISPTRIQYSVENTNVRCEFERQP
;
A
#
# COMPACT_ATOMS: atom_id res chain seq x y z
N MET A 1 72.57 -20.95 0.89
CA MET A 1 71.29 -20.61 0.22
C MET A 1 70.17 -21.45 0.83
N GLY A 2 69.38 -20.86 1.73
CA GLY A 2 68.31 -21.57 2.44
C GLY A 2 66.96 -21.37 1.74
N TYR A 3 66.26 -22.46 1.44
CA TYR A 3 64.88 -22.42 0.94
C TYR A 3 63.91 -22.61 2.11
N ARG A 4 63.06 -21.62 2.35
CA ARG A 4 61.99 -21.67 3.35
C ARG A 4 60.64 -21.72 2.60
N LYS A 5 59.98 -22.88 2.59
CA LYS A 5 58.62 -23.03 2.05
C LYS A 5 57.63 -22.45 3.05
N ILE A 6 56.96 -21.36 2.69
CA ILE A 6 55.86 -20.77 3.47
C ILE A 6 54.56 -21.19 2.80
N LEU A 7 53.81 -22.07 3.47
CA LEU A 7 52.47 -22.49 3.10
C LEU A 7 51.49 -21.39 3.52
N LEU A 8 50.88 -20.69 2.56
CA LEU A 8 49.84 -19.68 2.80
C LEU A 8 48.47 -20.26 2.41
N CYS A 9 47.73 -20.76 3.40
CA CYS A 9 46.32 -21.09 3.25
C CYS A 9 45.49 -19.80 3.21
N PHE A 10 45.05 -19.40 2.01
CA PHE A 10 44.03 -18.37 1.82
C PHE A 10 42.65 -18.99 2.04
N VAL A 11 42.08 -18.80 3.23
CA VAL A 11 40.66 -19.11 3.50
C VAL A 11 39.83 -17.90 3.08
N PHE A 12 39.25 -17.96 1.89
CA PHE A 12 38.24 -17.00 1.44
C PHE A 12 36.90 -17.33 2.12
N VAL A 13 36.56 -16.59 3.17
CA VAL A 13 35.22 -16.64 3.76
C VAL A 13 34.29 -15.78 2.89
N PHE A 14 33.62 -16.42 1.93
CA PHE A 14 32.52 -15.80 1.20
C PHE A 14 31.32 -15.66 2.15
N PHE A 15 31.14 -14.45 2.71
CA PHE A 15 29.90 -14.07 3.37
C PHE A 15 28.81 -13.86 2.30
N SER A 16 28.05 -14.92 2.02
CA SER A 16 26.83 -14.83 1.22
C SER A 16 25.73 -14.20 2.08
N THR A 17 25.59 -12.87 2.06
CA THR A 17 24.38 -12.22 2.58
C THR A 17 23.23 -12.52 1.63
N THR A 18 22.40 -13.49 1.95
CA THR A 18 21.15 -13.73 1.22
C THR A 18 20.18 -12.59 1.53
N ILE A 19 20.15 -11.58 0.66
CA ILE A 19 19.10 -10.57 0.66
C ILE A 19 17.83 -11.28 0.17
N SER A 20 17.06 -11.82 1.10
CA SER A 20 15.76 -12.40 0.79
C SER A 20 14.80 -11.27 0.47
N ALA A 21 14.63 -10.97 -0.81
CA ALA A 21 13.60 -10.06 -1.28
C ALA A 21 12.24 -10.67 -0.89
N LYS A 22 11.49 -9.99 -0.01
CA LYS A 22 10.14 -10.44 0.36
C LYS A 22 9.25 -10.36 -0.88
N THR A 23 8.98 -11.50 -1.50
CA THR A 23 8.01 -11.59 -2.60
C THR A 23 6.63 -11.20 -2.06
N GLU A 24 6.05 -10.15 -2.64
CA GLU A 24 4.70 -9.72 -2.32
C GLU A 24 3.70 -10.71 -2.95
N LEU A 25 2.94 -11.41 -2.11
CA LEU A 25 2.04 -12.46 -2.54
C LEU A 25 0.59 -11.95 -2.65
N PRO A 26 -0.21 -12.47 -3.60
CA PRO A 26 -1.65 -12.23 -3.61
C PRO A 26 -2.29 -12.59 -2.27
N SER A 27 -3.32 -11.84 -1.88
CA SER A 27 -4.04 -12.00 -0.63
C SER A 27 -5.54 -11.76 -0.88
N ASN A 28 -6.33 -11.80 0.19
CA ASN A 28 -7.76 -11.50 0.15
C ASN A 28 -8.15 -10.46 1.21
N LYS A 29 -9.40 -9.98 1.15
CA LYS A 29 -9.92 -8.95 2.07
C LYS A 29 -9.78 -9.34 3.54
N SER A 30 -10.06 -10.60 3.91
CA SER A 30 -9.99 -11.05 5.30
C SER A 30 -8.55 -10.99 5.83
N GLN A 31 -7.60 -11.52 5.05
CA GLN A 31 -6.17 -11.44 5.36
C GLN A 31 -5.67 -10.00 5.41
N PHE A 32 -6.16 -9.12 4.54
CA PHE A 32 -5.85 -7.69 4.59
C PHE A 32 -6.42 -7.02 5.85
N ILE A 33 -7.65 -7.35 6.28
CA ILE A 33 -8.23 -6.84 7.53
C ILE A 33 -7.35 -7.26 8.71
N SER A 34 -6.93 -8.52 8.77
CA SER A 34 -6.00 -9.00 9.80
C SER A 34 -4.67 -8.25 9.77
N LEU A 35 -4.10 -8.01 8.58
CA LEU A 35 -2.90 -7.21 8.42
C LEU A 35 -3.10 -5.78 8.94
N LEU A 36 -4.17 -5.10 8.52
CA LEU A 36 -4.44 -3.71 8.90
C LEU A 36 -4.63 -3.58 10.42
N ASN A 37 -5.27 -4.55 11.07
CA ASN A 37 -5.40 -4.58 12.53
C ASN A 37 -4.04 -4.52 13.26
N THR A 38 -3.00 -5.15 12.70
CA THR A 38 -1.63 -5.07 13.27
C THR A 38 -0.94 -3.72 13.03
N LYS A 39 -1.52 -2.89 12.17
CA LYS A 39 -0.94 -1.63 11.67
C LYS A 39 -1.66 -0.39 12.15
N VAL A 40 -2.91 -0.49 12.63
CA VAL A 40 -3.66 0.62 13.24
C VAL A 40 -2.80 1.34 14.27
N GLY A 41 -2.82 2.67 14.24
CA GLY A 41 -1.98 3.49 15.11
C GLY A 41 -1.79 4.90 14.58
N THR A 42 -1.00 5.70 15.29
CA THR A 42 -0.65 7.07 14.89
C THR A 42 0.58 7.05 13.99
N TYR A 43 0.55 7.85 12.93
CA TYR A 43 1.61 7.96 11.94
C TYR A 43 1.98 9.42 11.72
N LYS A 44 3.28 9.68 11.59
CA LYS A 44 3.81 10.98 11.17
C LYS A 44 4.31 10.92 9.74
N LEU A 45 4.11 12.01 9.01
CA LEU A 45 4.66 12.21 7.68
C LEU A 45 6.18 12.28 7.75
N VAL A 46 6.82 11.51 6.88
CA VAL A 46 8.26 11.50 6.67
C VAL A 46 8.61 12.18 5.36
N SER A 47 7.81 11.96 4.31
CA SER A 47 7.99 12.61 3.02
C SER A 47 6.68 12.70 2.23
N GLY A 48 6.60 13.69 1.33
CA GLY A 48 5.42 13.99 0.52
C GLY A 48 4.94 15.42 0.74
N SER A 49 4.49 16.08 -0.34
CA SER A 49 4.06 17.49 -0.31
C SER A 49 2.64 17.72 -0.80
N ALA A 50 1.93 16.66 -1.21
CA ALA A 50 0.53 16.76 -1.58
C ALA A 50 -0.32 17.11 -0.35
N SER A 51 -1.43 17.81 -0.54
CA SER A 51 -2.32 18.23 0.56
C SER A 51 -2.89 17.07 1.39
N VAL A 52 -2.96 15.87 0.80
CA VAL A 52 -3.38 14.63 1.48
C VAL A 52 -2.27 13.99 2.33
N CYS A 53 -1.01 14.40 2.14
CA CYS A 53 0.13 13.93 2.89
C CYS A 53 0.24 14.70 4.22
N THR A 54 -0.55 14.30 5.22
CA THR A 54 -0.52 14.91 6.56
C THR A 54 -0.38 13.83 7.63
N ASP A 55 0.20 14.19 8.77
CA ASP A 55 0.16 13.36 9.98
C ASP A 55 -1.28 12.88 10.26
N GLY A 56 -1.41 11.70 10.84
CA GLY A 56 -2.74 11.16 11.09
C GLY A 56 -2.77 9.78 11.70
N GLN A 57 -3.98 9.33 12.02
CA GLN A 57 -4.23 8.00 12.53
C GLN A 57 -4.62 7.07 11.39
N LEU A 58 -4.00 5.89 11.33
CA LEU A 58 -4.51 4.77 10.56
C LEU A 58 -5.59 4.07 11.40
N SER A 59 -6.84 4.16 10.96
CA SER A 59 -7.98 3.61 11.71
C SER A 59 -9.09 3.11 10.79
N TRP A 60 -9.83 2.10 11.24
CA TRP A 60 -11.12 1.75 10.66
C TRP A 60 -12.13 2.89 10.84
N PHE A 61 -13.08 3.02 9.90
CA PHE A 61 -14.25 3.86 10.15
C PHE A 61 -15.11 3.31 11.28
N ASP A 62 -15.27 1.98 11.30
CA ASP A 62 -15.92 1.24 12.38
C ASP A 62 -15.14 -0.06 12.59
N LYS A 63 -14.62 -0.25 13.81
CA LYS A 63 -13.87 -1.47 14.17
C LYS A 63 -14.74 -2.72 14.12
N SER A 64 -16.04 -2.60 14.35
CA SER A 64 -17.02 -3.70 14.31
C SER A 64 -17.47 -4.03 12.88
N ALA A 65 -17.31 -3.08 11.95
CA ALA A 65 -17.65 -3.25 10.53
C ALA A 65 -16.48 -2.84 9.59
N PRO A 66 -15.36 -3.60 9.56
CA PRO A 66 -14.20 -3.28 8.71
C PRO A 66 -14.49 -3.19 7.21
N SER A 67 -15.61 -3.77 6.75
CA SER A 67 -16.08 -3.63 5.36
C SER A 67 -16.43 -2.19 4.99
N LEU A 68 -16.77 -1.32 5.95
CA LEU A 68 -17.07 0.09 5.67
C LEU A 68 -15.84 0.84 5.16
N GLY A 69 -14.65 0.42 5.56
CA GLY A 69 -13.40 1.04 5.14
C GLY A 69 -12.52 1.54 6.28
N PHE A 70 -11.43 2.17 5.89
CA PHE A 70 -10.44 2.75 6.79
C PHE A 70 -9.89 4.05 6.21
N LYS A 71 -9.22 4.81 7.07
CA LYS A 71 -8.54 6.05 6.70
C LYS A 71 -7.16 6.14 7.32
N LEU A 72 -6.28 6.94 6.71
CA LEU A 72 -5.03 7.44 7.27
C LEU A 72 -5.12 8.96 7.31
N GLY A 73 -5.27 9.52 8.52
CA GLY A 73 -5.64 10.94 8.67
C GLY A 73 -6.99 11.23 8.03
N GLU A 74 -7.17 12.46 7.52
CA GLU A 74 -8.42 12.86 6.84
C GLU A 74 -8.32 12.81 5.30
N GLY A 75 -7.11 12.75 4.75
CA GLY A 75 -6.87 12.85 3.30
C GLY A 75 -6.82 11.52 2.55
N ILE A 76 -6.50 10.41 3.23
CA ILE A 76 -6.30 9.10 2.59
C ILE A 76 -7.40 8.15 3.06
N VAL A 77 -8.28 7.76 2.14
CA VAL A 77 -9.53 7.06 2.47
C VAL A 77 -9.77 5.89 1.51
N PHE A 78 -10.09 4.74 2.09
CA PHE A 78 -10.52 3.53 1.38
C PHE A 78 -11.87 3.07 1.93
N THR A 79 -12.94 3.27 1.17
CA THR A 79 -14.33 2.97 1.56
C THR A 79 -14.84 1.68 0.93
N ALA A 80 -15.87 1.09 1.55
CA ALA A 80 -16.63 -0.04 1.00
C ALA A 80 -15.71 -1.18 0.52
N LEU A 81 -14.85 -1.70 1.40
CA LEU A 81 -13.94 -2.79 1.09
C LEU A 81 -14.75 -4.00 0.61
N HIS A 82 -14.48 -4.44 -0.62
CA HIS A 82 -15.15 -5.57 -1.24
C HIS A 82 -14.16 -6.52 -1.90
N HIS A 83 -14.67 -7.62 -2.44
CA HIS A 83 -13.88 -8.58 -3.20
C HIS A 83 -14.11 -8.37 -4.69
N GLY A 84 -13.02 -8.29 -5.44
CA GLY A 84 -13.07 -8.21 -6.89
C GLY A 84 -13.51 -6.85 -7.40
N THR A 85 -14.34 -6.87 -8.43
CA THR A 85 -14.83 -5.69 -9.15
C THR A 85 -16.30 -5.48 -8.82
N GLN A 86 -16.67 -4.27 -8.41
CA GLN A 86 -18.06 -3.85 -8.26
C GLN A 86 -18.35 -2.71 -9.22
N THR A 87 -19.45 -2.80 -9.96
CA THR A 87 -19.91 -1.73 -10.84
C THR A 87 -21.30 -1.30 -10.39
N ASN A 88 -21.42 -0.03 -10.03
CA ASN A 88 -22.68 0.57 -9.63
C ASN A 88 -23.10 1.62 -10.66
N LYS A 89 -24.41 1.71 -10.91
CA LYS A 89 -24.99 2.79 -11.71
C LYS A 89 -25.17 3.99 -10.79
N THR A 90 -24.66 5.14 -11.22
CA THR A 90 -24.86 6.43 -10.56
C THR A 90 -25.70 7.35 -11.45
N ALA A 91 -25.88 8.61 -11.06
CA ALA A 91 -26.63 9.58 -11.86
C ALA A 91 -26.10 9.68 -13.31
N ASN A 92 -26.97 10.07 -14.24
CA ASN A 92 -26.62 10.31 -15.65
C ASN A 92 -25.96 9.11 -16.36
N PHE A 93 -26.48 7.91 -16.10
CA PHE A 93 -26.03 6.64 -16.70
C PHE A 93 -24.54 6.28 -16.50
N CYS A 94 -23.82 7.04 -15.67
CA CYS A 94 -22.42 6.84 -15.35
C CYS A 94 -22.26 5.57 -14.50
N LEU A 95 -21.49 4.63 -15.02
CA LEU A 95 -21.11 3.40 -14.34
C LEU A 95 -19.80 3.62 -13.60
N VAL A 96 -19.86 3.52 -12.28
CA VAL A 96 -18.70 3.61 -11.40
C VAL A 96 -18.25 2.20 -11.06
N THR A 97 -17.10 1.82 -11.60
CA THR A 97 -16.44 0.55 -11.31
C THR A 97 -15.35 0.75 -10.27
N THR A 98 -15.46 0.06 -9.15
CA THR A 98 -14.43 -0.02 -8.13
C THR A 98 -13.83 -1.41 -8.09
N LYS A 99 -12.52 -1.51 -7.94
CA LYS A 99 -11.81 -2.79 -7.83
C LYS A 99 -10.80 -2.72 -6.71
N TYR A 100 -10.89 -3.68 -5.79
CA TYR A 100 -9.89 -3.88 -4.76
C TYR A 100 -8.96 -5.04 -5.12
N LYS A 101 -7.65 -4.80 -5.03
CA LYS A 101 -6.62 -5.84 -5.07
C LYS A 101 -5.87 -5.85 -3.74
N TYR A 102 -5.79 -7.02 -3.13
CA TYR A 102 -5.10 -7.22 -1.85
C TYR A 102 -3.85 -8.08 -2.06
N THR A 103 -2.79 -7.72 -1.36
CA THR A 103 -1.58 -8.53 -1.24
C THR A 103 -1.22 -8.67 0.23
N THR A 104 -0.14 -9.40 0.53
CA THR A 104 0.37 -9.53 1.90
C THR A 104 0.93 -8.23 2.50
N GLN A 105 1.08 -7.17 1.70
CA GLN A 105 1.68 -5.90 2.12
C GLN A 105 0.95 -4.66 1.60
N ARG A 106 -0.04 -4.80 0.73
CA ARG A 106 -0.63 -3.68 0.01
C ARG A 106 -2.13 -3.87 -0.21
N VAL A 107 -2.82 -2.74 -0.27
CA VAL A 107 -4.13 -2.65 -0.92
C VAL A 107 -4.07 -1.64 -2.07
N THR A 108 -4.75 -1.98 -3.16
CA THR A 108 -4.94 -1.09 -4.31
C THR A 108 -6.42 -0.96 -4.56
N LEU A 109 -6.91 0.28 -4.65
CA LEU A 109 -8.25 0.62 -5.07
C LEU A 109 -8.15 1.29 -6.44
N SER A 110 -8.74 0.67 -7.44
CA SER A 110 -8.94 1.27 -8.77
C SER A 110 -10.39 1.71 -8.90
N LEU A 111 -10.60 2.95 -9.31
CA LEU A 111 -11.88 3.57 -9.62
C LEU A 111 -11.89 3.92 -11.10
N ARG A 112 -12.94 3.52 -11.79
CA ARG A 112 -13.15 3.78 -13.21
C ARG A 112 -14.57 4.27 -13.43
N HIS A 113 -14.69 5.44 -14.04
CA HIS A 113 -15.95 5.99 -14.50
C HIS A 113 -16.13 5.66 -15.99
N THR A 114 -17.27 5.09 -16.36
CA THR A 114 -17.60 4.77 -17.76
C THR A 114 -19.02 5.14 -18.10
N ARG A 115 -19.29 5.40 -19.38
CA ARG A 115 -20.63 5.75 -19.89
C ARG A 115 -21.23 6.99 -19.23
N CYS A 116 -20.38 7.89 -18.78
CA CYS A 116 -20.78 9.19 -18.29
C CYS A 116 -21.01 10.08 -19.53
N GLU A 117 -22.02 10.95 -19.48
CA GLU A 117 -22.43 11.76 -20.64
C GLU A 117 -21.29 12.62 -21.18
N ASN A 118 -20.40 13.11 -20.30
CA ASN A 118 -19.19 13.80 -20.70
C ASN A 118 -17.99 12.86 -20.69
N GLN A 119 -17.21 12.85 -21.78
CA GLN A 119 -15.97 12.08 -21.84
C GLN A 119 -14.92 12.54 -20.83
N ALA A 120 -14.96 13.82 -20.42
CA ALA A 120 -14.11 14.36 -19.35
C ALA A 120 -14.38 13.70 -17.99
N ASP A 121 -15.55 13.10 -17.79
CA ASP A 121 -15.94 12.42 -16.55
C ASP A 121 -15.42 10.97 -16.50
N ASN A 122 -14.91 10.43 -17.63
CA ASN A 122 -14.24 9.14 -17.67
C ASN A 122 -12.87 9.27 -16.98
N LEU A 123 -12.87 9.12 -15.67
CA LEU A 123 -11.67 9.17 -14.84
C LEU A 123 -11.29 7.74 -14.43
N ASP A 124 -10.05 7.37 -14.71
CA ASP A 124 -9.41 6.19 -14.15
C ASP A 124 -8.41 6.64 -13.09
N THR A 125 -8.68 6.30 -11.83
CA THR A 125 -7.76 6.56 -10.71
C THR A 125 -7.43 5.27 -9.99
N SER A 126 -6.19 5.17 -9.52
CA SER A 126 -5.72 4.02 -8.78
C SER A 126 -4.91 4.52 -7.61
N GLN A 127 -5.37 4.23 -6.40
CA GLN A 127 -4.68 4.60 -5.18
C GLN A 127 -4.22 3.37 -4.42
N MET A 128 -3.06 3.50 -3.79
CA MET A 128 -2.32 2.40 -3.22
C MET A 128 -1.84 2.75 -1.82
N LEU A 129 -2.05 1.84 -0.87
CA LEU A 129 -1.43 1.86 0.44
C LEU A 129 -0.53 0.63 0.60
N HIS A 130 0.74 0.85 0.90
CA HIS A 130 1.77 -0.18 0.97
C HIS A 130 2.50 -0.16 2.33
N PHE A 131 2.45 -1.28 3.05
CA PHE A 131 3.19 -1.50 4.30
C PHE A 131 4.62 -1.93 3.99
N ILE A 132 5.50 -0.96 3.78
CA ILE A 132 6.91 -1.19 3.42
C ILE A 132 7.66 -1.92 4.55
N SER A 133 7.31 -1.64 5.81
CA SER A 133 7.95 -2.25 6.97
C SER A 133 6.97 -2.44 8.13
N PRO A 134 7.40 -2.99 9.29
CA PRO A 134 6.60 -3.01 10.51
C PRO A 134 5.99 -1.66 10.88
N THR A 135 6.71 -0.57 10.65
CA THR A 135 6.37 0.79 11.09
C THR A 135 6.21 1.79 9.95
N ARG A 136 6.61 1.47 8.71
CA ARG A 136 6.48 2.37 7.56
C ARG A 136 5.33 2.04 6.63
N ILE A 137 4.62 3.09 6.22
CA ILE A 137 3.55 3.04 5.22
C ILE A 137 3.88 4.02 4.11
N GLN A 138 3.56 3.64 2.88
CA GLN A 138 3.56 4.53 1.74
C GLN A 138 2.18 4.58 1.10
N TYR A 139 1.77 5.78 0.74
CA TYR A 139 0.59 6.05 -0.05
C TYR A 139 1.00 6.62 -1.41
N SER A 140 0.29 6.25 -2.48
CA SER A 140 0.48 6.86 -3.79
C SER A 140 -0.79 6.79 -4.64
N VAL A 141 -0.88 7.69 -5.61
CA VAL A 141 -1.94 7.69 -6.63
C VAL A 141 -1.29 7.60 -8.01
N GLU A 142 -1.65 6.57 -8.77
CA GLU A 142 -1.13 6.30 -10.11
C GLU A 142 -1.40 7.48 -11.05
N ASN A 143 -0.48 7.75 -11.98
CA ASN A 143 -0.53 8.87 -12.93
C ASN A 143 -0.60 10.27 -12.29
N THR A 144 -0.14 10.39 -11.04
CA THR A 144 -0.01 11.69 -10.35
C THR A 144 1.34 11.80 -9.64
N ASN A 145 1.64 13.00 -9.13
CA ASN A 145 2.80 13.23 -8.26
C ASN A 145 2.52 12.96 -6.77
N VAL A 146 1.34 12.41 -6.44
CA VAL A 146 0.97 12.13 -5.06
C VAL A 146 1.70 10.88 -4.57
N ARG A 147 2.67 11.09 -3.69
CA ARG A 147 3.36 10.04 -2.95
C ARG A 147 3.65 10.55 -1.54
N CYS A 148 3.22 9.80 -0.54
CA CYS A 148 3.44 10.11 0.86
C CYS A 148 4.11 8.91 1.54
N GLU A 149 5.05 9.16 2.46
CA GLU A 149 5.61 8.14 3.34
C GLU A 149 5.42 8.54 4.79
N PHE A 150 5.07 7.56 5.62
CA PHE A 150 4.73 7.77 7.02
C PHE A 150 5.43 6.75 7.91
N GLU A 151 5.74 7.18 9.14
CA GLU A 151 6.35 6.36 10.18
C GLU A 151 5.41 6.24 11.38
N ARG A 152 5.17 5.00 11.84
CA ARG A 152 4.35 4.70 13.00
C ARG A 152 5.02 5.24 14.25
N GLN A 153 4.24 5.96 15.06
CA GLN A 153 4.72 6.43 16.35
C GLN A 153 4.65 5.30 17.39
N PRO A 154 5.54 5.33 18.40
CA PRO A 154 5.52 4.38 19.52
C PRO A 154 4.18 4.34 20.25
#